data_AF-A0A420W5V0-F1
#
_entry.id   AF-A0A420W5V0-F1
#
_cell.length_a   1.000
_cell.length_b   1.000
_cell.length_c   1.000
_cell.angle_alpha   90.00
_cell.angle_beta   90.00
_cell.angle_gamma   90.00
#
_symmetry.space_group_name_H-M   'P 1'
#
loop_
_entity.id
_entity.type
_entity.pdbx_description
1 polymer ?
#
loop_
_entity_poly.entity_id
_entity_poly.type
_entity_poly.pdbx_seq_one_letter_code
_entity_poly.pdbx_strand_id
1 'polypeptide(L)'
;MKEFNSFLKTLLVTEVSLFLISTLTLLFTKGISNFTSSFLVGYSVMAFDLFLLARFSKKVPQLVSLGHFPRSGFLWRFLAVALILFGISLFTQVDFFAIISAVATANFGLFLAVILSRKEWEKWNTEA
;
A
#
# COMPACT_ATOMS: atom_id res chain seq x y z
N MET A 1 -8.64 -3.04 18.55
CA MET A 1 -8.28 -1.68 18.06
C MET A 1 -6.79 -1.34 18.26
N LYS A 2 -6.19 -1.62 19.43
CA LYS A 2 -4.77 -1.35 19.69
C LYS A 2 -3.83 -2.12 18.74
N GLU A 3 -4.09 -3.40 18.49
CA GLU A 3 -3.37 -4.25 17.53
C GLU A 3 -3.44 -3.72 16.09
N PHE A 4 -4.64 -3.33 15.63
CA PHE A 4 -4.82 -2.76 14.29
C PHE A 4 -4.05 -1.44 14.12
N ASN A 5 -4.03 -0.58 15.13
CA ASN A 5 -3.22 0.64 15.11
C ASN A 5 -1.71 0.33 15.11
N SER A 6 -1.28 -0.71 15.83
CA SER A 6 0.11 -1.19 15.80
C SER A 6 0.49 -1.68 14.40
N PHE A 7 -0.35 -2.51 13.80
CA PHE A 7 -0.18 -2.99 12.43
C PHE A 7 -0.11 -1.83 11.43
N LEU A 8 -1.01 -0.84 11.52
CA LEU A 8 -0.97 0.33 10.63
C LEU A 8 0.32 1.14 10.78
N LYS A 9 0.85 1.25 12.01
CA LYS A 9 2.14 1.92 12.24
C LYS A 9 3.29 1.13 11.60
N THR A 10 3.32 -0.19 11.80
CA THR A 10 4.33 -1.07 11.18
C THR A 10 4.25 -1.00 9.66
N LEU A 11 3.04 -1.11 9.09
CA LEU A 11 2.80 -0.97 7.65
C LEU A 11 3.33 0.36 7.12
N LEU A 12 2.99 1.48 7.77
CA LEU A 12 3.43 2.80 7.34
C LEU A 12 4.95 2.94 7.39
N VAL A 13 5.59 2.45 8.46
CA VAL A 13 7.05 2.48 8.57
C VAL A 13 7.69 1.62 7.48
N THR A 14 7.20 0.40 7.26
CA THR A 14 7.73 -0.51 6.22
C THR A 14 7.57 0.08 4.83
N GLU A 15 6.40 0.63 4.50
CA GLU A 15 6.15 1.29 3.21
C GLU A 15 7.03 2.52 3.01
N VAL A 16 7.16 3.39 4.02
CA VAL A 16 8.03 4.57 3.91
C VAL A 16 9.50 4.15 3.74
N SER A 17 9.96 3.13 4.46
CA SER A 17 11.32 2.61 4.30
C SER A 17 11.55 2.05 2.90
N LEU A 18 10.63 1.22 2.37
CA LEU A 18 10.75 0.67 1.03
C LEU A 18 10.67 1.76 -0.04
N PHE A 19 9.78 2.74 0.12
CA PHE A 19 9.69 3.90 -0.75
C PHE A 19 11.01 4.67 -0.81
N LEU A 20 11.61 4.98 0.34
CA LEU A 20 12.87 5.70 0.40
C LEU A 20 14.02 4.90 -0.21
N ILE A 21 14.15 3.62 0.12
CA ILE A 21 15.20 2.75 -0.44
C ILE A 21 15.05 2.66 -1.96
N SER A 22 13.86 2.30 -2.45
CA SER A 22 13.62 2.14 -3.89
C SER A 22 13.81 3.45 -4.66
N THR A 23 13.27 4.57 -4.14
CA THR A 23 13.39 5.87 -4.80
C THR A 23 14.84 6.37 -4.82
N LEU A 24 15.59 6.23 -3.73
CA LEU A 24 17.01 6.59 -3.70
C LEU A 24 17.81 5.74 -4.67
N THR A 25 17.59 4.42 -4.68
CA THR A 25 18.26 3.53 -5.64
C THR A 25 17.96 3.93 -7.09
N LEU A 26 16.70 4.27 -7.41
CA LEU A 26 16.32 4.72 -8.75
C LEU A 26 16.92 6.08 -9.12
N LEU A 27 16.97 7.01 -8.17
CA LEU A 27 17.62 8.31 -8.37
C LEU A 27 19.13 8.16 -8.64
N PHE A 28 19.83 7.27 -7.92
CA PHE A 28 21.26 7.05 -8.14
C PHE A 28 21.57 6.27 -9.42
N THR A 29 20.70 5.36 -9.84
CA THR A 29 20.95 4.50 -11.02
C THR A 29 20.45 5.11 -12.32
N LYS A 30 19.29 5.78 -12.30
CA LYS A 30 18.61 6.32 -13.49
C LYS A 30 18.34 7.83 -13.42
N GLY A 31 18.60 8.50 -12.29
CA GLY A 31 18.33 9.92 -12.15
C GLY A 31 16.83 10.26 -12.22
N ILE A 32 16.52 11.47 -12.65
CA ILE A 32 15.15 11.93 -12.95
C ILE A 32 14.81 11.47 -14.37
N SER A 33 14.49 10.19 -14.51
CA SER A 33 14.08 9.58 -15.77
C SER A 33 12.57 9.36 -15.82
N ASN A 34 12.04 9.07 -17.01
CA ASN A 34 10.64 8.69 -17.17
C ASN A 34 10.27 7.42 -16.37
N PHE A 35 11.26 6.56 -16.15
CA PHE A 35 11.12 5.39 -15.28
C PHE A 35 10.89 5.83 -13.82
N THR A 36 11.70 6.75 -13.32
CA THR A 36 11.62 7.25 -11.93
C THR A 36 10.30 7.97 -11.67
N SER A 37 9.85 8.83 -12.60
CA SER A 37 8.56 9.51 -12.48
C SER A 37 7.38 8.52 -12.52
N SER A 38 7.40 7.55 -13.44
CA SER A 38 6.37 6.51 -13.55
C SER A 38 6.32 5.61 -12.30
N PHE A 39 7.49 5.31 -11.72
CA PHE A 39 7.59 4.59 -10.44
C PHE A 39 6.96 5.38 -9.30
N LEU A 40 7.27 6.68 -9.17
CA LEU A 40 6.69 7.56 -8.14
C LEU A 40 5.17 7.65 -8.26
N VAL A 41 4.65 7.74 -9.50
CA VAL A 41 3.21 7.71 -9.77
C VAL A 41 2.61 6.39 -9.31
N GLY A 42 3.19 5.25 -9.72
CA GLY A 42 2.73 3.92 -9.32
C GLY A 42 2.69 3.75 -7.80
N TYR A 43 3.74 4.19 -7.12
CA TYR A 43 3.82 4.13 -5.66
C TYR A 43 2.77 5.02 -4.98
N SER A 44 2.54 6.23 -5.51
CA SER A 44 1.53 7.15 -4.99
C SER A 44 0.11 6.57 -5.10
N VAL A 45 -0.18 5.91 -6.22
CA VAL A 45 -1.46 5.22 -6.42
C VAL A 45 -1.63 4.07 -5.43
N MET A 46 -0.58 3.29 -5.18
CA MET A 46 -0.60 2.23 -4.18
C MET A 46 -0.77 2.78 -2.76
N ALA A 47 -0.09 3.87 -2.41
CA ALA A 47 -0.25 4.52 -1.12
C ALA A 47 -1.70 5.00 -0.90
N PHE A 48 -2.33 5.56 -1.94
CA PHE A 48 -3.74 5.92 -1.91
C PHE A 48 -4.66 4.70 -1.73
N ASP A 49 -4.38 3.60 -2.44
CA ASP A 49 -5.15 2.37 -2.31
C ASP A 49 -5.04 1.72 -0.92
N LEU A 50 -3.84 1.73 -0.33
CA LEU A 50 -3.59 1.25 1.04
C LEU A 50 -4.26 2.16 2.08
N PHE A 51 -4.29 3.47 1.84
CA PHE A 51 -5.03 4.41 2.70
C PHE A 51 -6.53 4.12 2.69
N LEU A 52 -7.12 3.89 1.51
CA LEU A 52 -8.52 3.49 1.38
C LEU A 52 -8.79 2.15 2.07
N LEU A 53 -7.87 1.18 1.95
CA LEU A 53 -7.96 -0.10 2.65
C LEU A 53 -7.95 0.09 4.17
N ALA A 54 -6.99 0.84 4.70
CA ALA A 54 -6.89 1.11 6.13
C ALA A 54 -8.17 1.78 6.66
N ARG A 55 -8.73 2.74 5.91
CA ARG A 55 -9.99 3.40 6.25
C ARG A 55 -11.17 2.45 6.21
N PHE A 56 -11.23 1.55 5.23
CA PHE A 56 -12.27 0.51 5.14
C PHE A 56 -12.15 -0.47 6.31
N SER A 57 -10.97 -1.03 6.53
CA SER A 57 -10.68 -2.00 7.59
C SER A 57 -10.98 -1.44 8.99
N LYS A 58 -10.80 -0.14 9.23
CA LYS A 58 -11.20 0.50 10.50
C LYS A 58 -12.71 0.52 10.73
N LYS A 59 -13.51 0.63 9.66
CA LYS A 59 -14.99 0.69 9.72
C LYS A 59 -15.63 -0.69 9.83
N VAL A 60 -14.99 -1.73 9.29
CA VAL A 60 -15.54 -3.10 9.25
C VAL A 60 -15.95 -3.60 10.66
N PRO A 61 -15.13 -3.50 11.71
CA PRO A 61 -15.52 -3.98 13.05
C PRO A 61 -16.78 -3.30 13.60
N GLN A 62 -16.94 -1.99 13.32
CA GLN A 62 -18.09 -1.21 13.77
C GLN A 62 -19.38 -1.65 13.05
N LEU A 63 -19.30 -1.90 11.75
CA LEU A 63 -20.43 -2.37 10.95
C LEU A 63 -20.83 -3.80 11.34
N VAL A 64 -19.84 -4.68 11.56
CA VAL A 64 -20.09 -6.05 12.02
C VAL A 64 -20.74 -6.06 13.41
N SER A 65 -20.31 -5.19 14.33
CA SER A 65 -20.97 -5.06 15.65
C SER A 65 -22.41 -4.57 15.59
N LEU A 66 -22.80 -3.92 14.49
CA LEU A 66 -24.18 -3.48 14.22
C LEU A 66 -24.98 -4.51 13.40
N GLY A 67 -24.44 -5.72 13.16
CA GLY A 67 -25.09 -6.77 12.38
C GLY A 67 -25.04 -6.54 10.87
N HIS A 68 -24.24 -5.58 10.39
CA HIS A 68 -24.12 -5.27 8.97
C HIS A 68 -22.79 -5.76 8.40
N PHE A 69 -22.86 -6.63 7.40
CA PHE A 69 -21.69 -7.10 6.66
C PHE A 69 -21.39 -6.14 5.49
N PRO A 70 -20.33 -5.33 5.55
CA PRO A 70 -19.97 -4.44 4.45
C PRO A 70 -19.56 -5.24 3.22
N ARG A 71 -20.00 -4.81 2.02
CA ARG A 71 -19.44 -5.31 0.75
C ARG A 71 -17.94 -5.00 0.68
N SER A 72 -17.17 -5.84 -0.01
CA SER A 72 -15.69 -5.88 0.09
C SER A 72 -14.93 -4.59 -0.28
N GLY A 73 -15.60 -3.57 -0.82
CA GLY A 73 -14.98 -2.28 -1.22
C GLY A 73 -13.93 -2.39 -2.34
N PHE A 74 -13.54 -3.62 -2.72
CA PHE A 74 -12.48 -3.92 -3.67
C PHE A 74 -12.77 -3.34 -5.05
N LEU A 75 -14.00 -3.54 -5.56
CA LEU A 75 -14.36 -3.07 -6.90
C LEU A 75 -14.22 -1.54 -7.02
N TRP A 76 -14.65 -0.79 -6.00
CA TRP A 76 -14.53 0.67 -5.97
C TRP A 76 -13.08 1.14 -5.87
N ARG A 77 -12.27 0.46 -5.05
CA ARG A 77 -10.83 0.73 -4.93
C ARG A 77 -10.10 0.45 -6.25
N PHE A 78 -10.38 -0.70 -6.86
CA PHE A 78 -9.83 -1.08 -8.15
C PHE A 78 -10.20 -0.09 -9.25
N LEU A 79 -11.48 0.31 -9.35
CA LEU A 79 -11.93 1.33 -10.30
C LEU A 79 -11.25 2.67 -10.07
N ALA A 80 -11.09 3.10 -8.82
CA ALA A 80 -10.40 4.36 -8.50
C ALA A 80 -8.92 4.32 -8.94
N VAL A 81 -8.21 3.24 -8.62
CA VAL A 81 -6.81 3.02 -9.04
C VAL A 81 -6.70 2.98 -10.57
N ALA A 82 -7.57 2.23 -11.23
CA ALA A 82 -7.59 2.11 -12.68
C ALA A 82 -7.86 3.47 -13.34
N LEU A 83 -8.85 4.24 -12.86
CA LEU A 83 -9.15 5.58 -13.37
C LEU A 83 -7.97 6.54 -13.25
N ILE A 84 -7.24 6.50 -12.13
CA ILE A 84 -6.05 7.35 -11.95
C ILE A 84 -4.97 6.97 -12.96
N LEU A 85 -4.67 5.67 -13.09
CA LEU A 85 -3.63 5.18 -14.01
C LEU A 85 -3.99 5.45 -15.47
N PHE A 86 -5.23 5.15 -15.87
CA PHE A 86 -5.73 5.47 -17.21
C PHE A 86 -5.70 6.96 -17.47
N GLY A 87 -6.18 7.77 -16.53
CA GLY A 87 -6.15 9.23 -16.63
C GLY A 87 -4.74 9.77 -16.86
N ILE A 88 -3.76 9.33 -16.07
CA ILE A 88 -2.36 9.76 -16.24
C ILE A 88 -1.80 9.28 -17.58
N SER A 89 -2.10 8.05 -18.01
CA SER A 89 -1.62 7.51 -19.29
C SER A 89 -2.08 8.26 -20.53
N LEU A 90 -3.16 9.05 -20.44
CA LEU A 90 -3.65 9.87 -21.54
C LEU A 90 -2.81 11.14 -21.76
N PHE A 91 -2.09 11.60 -20.73
CA PHE A 91 -1.37 12.88 -20.76
C PHE A 91 0.16 12.75 -20.70
N THR A 92 0.68 11.60 -20.26
CA THR A 92 2.13 11.36 -20.15
C THR A 92 2.53 10.02 -20.75
N GLN A 93 3.75 9.94 -21.27
CA GLN A 93 4.35 8.65 -21.65
C GLN A 93 4.67 7.89 -20.36
N VAL A 94 3.87 6.89 -20.04
CA VAL A 94 4.03 6.13 -18.80
C VAL A 94 4.82 4.86 -19.06
N ASP A 95 5.84 4.61 -18.24
CA ASP A 95 6.53 3.33 -18.22
C ASP A 95 5.74 2.33 -17.36
N PHE A 96 5.00 1.44 -18.01
CA PHE A 96 4.21 0.40 -17.32
C PHE A 96 5.08 -0.54 -16.49
N PHE A 97 6.33 -0.79 -16.89
CA PHE A 97 7.24 -1.64 -16.12
C PHE A 97 7.64 -0.99 -14.80
N ALA A 98 7.84 0.33 -14.80
CA ALA A 98 8.07 1.11 -13.59
C ALA A 98 6.88 1.06 -12.63
N ILE A 99 5.65 1.16 -13.16
CA ILE A 99 4.43 1.05 -12.36
C ILE A 99 4.29 -0.35 -11.76
N ILE A 100 4.45 -1.40 -12.56
CA ILE A 100 4.36 -2.79 -12.08
C ILE A 100 5.40 -3.03 -10.98
N SER A 101 6.63 -2.51 -11.16
CA SER A 101 7.67 -2.57 -10.14
C SER A 101 7.25 -1.87 -8.85
N ALA A 102 6.68 -0.67 -8.92
CA ALA A 102 6.18 0.06 -7.76
C ALA A 102 5.04 -0.71 -7.04
N VAL A 103 4.12 -1.29 -7.81
CA VAL A 103 3.03 -2.14 -7.27
C VAL A 103 3.59 -3.38 -6.59
N ALA A 104 4.59 -4.03 -7.17
CA ALA A 104 5.25 -5.18 -6.55
C ALA A 104 5.95 -4.80 -5.24
N THR A 105 6.66 -3.65 -5.20
CA THR A 105 7.32 -3.15 -3.99
C THR A 105 6.32 -2.85 -2.87
N ALA A 106 5.21 -2.17 -3.17
CA ALA A 106 4.18 -1.88 -2.17
C ALA A 106 3.46 -3.16 -1.67
N ASN A 107 3.22 -4.14 -2.55
CA ASN A 107 2.67 -5.42 -2.09
C ASN A 107 3.67 -6.21 -1.23
N PHE A 108 4.97 -6.12 -1.54
CA PHE A 108 6.00 -6.70 -0.70
C PHE A 108 6.08 -6.04 0.68
N GLY A 109 5.91 -4.71 0.75
CA GLY A 109 5.82 -3.97 2.00
C GLY A 109 4.63 -4.40 2.86
N LEU A 110 3.45 -4.53 2.25
CA LEU A 110 2.27 -5.09 2.91
C LEU A 110 2.53 -6.50 3.46
N PHE A 111 3.14 -7.38 2.66
CA PHE A 111 3.44 -8.75 3.07
C PHE A 111 4.44 -8.80 4.24
N LEU A 112 5.49 -7.98 4.20
CA LEU A 112 6.45 -7.84 5.30
C LEU A 112 5.77 -7.33 6.57
N ALA A 113 4.90 -6.32 6.48
CA ALA A 113 4.19 -5.80 7.62
C ALA A 113 3.29 -6.87 8.28
N VAL A 114 2.63 -7.71 7.47
CA VAL A 114 1.84 -8.85 7.97
C VAL A 114 2.72 -9.86 8.71
N ILE A 115 3.87 -10.23 8.15
CA ILE A 115 4.79 -11.18 8.80
C ILE A 115 5.33 -10.61 10.12
N LEU A 116 5.74 -9.34 10.14
CA LEU A 116 6.27 -8.69 11.33
C LEU A 116 5.22 -8.62 12.44
N SER A 117 3.99 -8.21 12.11
CA SER A 117 2.91 -8.17 13.11
C SER A 117 2.47 -9.56 13.57
N ARG A 118 2.52 -10.59 12.72
CA ARG A 118 2.22 -11.96 13.15
C ARG A 118 3.26 -12.47 14.17
N LYS A 119 4.54 -12.19 13.93
CA LYS A 119 5.61 -12.53 14.89
C LYS A 119 5.44 -11.79 16.23
N GLU A 120 5.04 -10.53 16.20
CA GLU A 120 4.75 -9.77 17.43
C GLU A 120 3.58 -10.38 18.21
N TRP A 121 2.52 -10.83 17.53
CA TRP A 121 1.38 -11.48 18.19
C TRP A 121 1.71 -12.85 18.77
N GLU A 122 2.51 -13.67 18.07
CA GLU A 122 2.97 -14.96 18.59
C GLU A 122 3.83 -14.78 19.86
N LYS A 123 4.67 -13.73 19.89
CA LYS A 123 5.48 -13.39 21.06
C LYS A 123 4.63 -12.98 22.27
N TRP A 124 3.58 -12.18 22.07
CA TRP A 124 2.68 -11.78 23.16
C TRP A 124 1.90 -12.96 23.75
N ASN A 125 1.53 -13.96 22.93
CA ASN A 125 0.86 -15.17 23.41
C ASN A 125 1.79 -16.16 24.14
N THR A 126 3.11 -16.00 24.02
CA THR A 126 4.10 -16.85 24.71
C THR A 126 4.70 -16.18 25.95
N GLU A 127 4.56 -14.87 26.09
CA GLU A 127 5.00 -14.10 27.27
C GLU A 127 3.86 -13.84 28.29
N ALA A 128 2.64 -14.33 28.03
CA ALA A 128 1.47 -14.28 28.92
C ALA A 128 1.22 -15.65 29.59
#